data_AF-A0A8X6X1J2-F1
#
_entry.id   AF-A0A8X6X1J2-F1
#
_cell.length_a   1.000
_cell.length_b   1.000
_cell.length_c   1.000
_cell.angle_alpha   90.00
_cell.angle_beta   90.00
_cell.angle_gamma   90.00
#
_symmetry.space_group_name_H-M   'P 1'
#
loop_
_entity.id
_entity.type
_entity.pdbx_description
1 polymer ?
#
loop_
_entity_poly.entity_id
_entity_poly.type
_entity_poly.pdbx_seq_one_letter_code
_entity_poly.pdbx_strand_id
1 'polypeptide(L)'
;MVQIRQQITKNTKQHYMSKHKMDTIRTFNRNIMRNKEDIQIRDLLLEEMAEELQEQREFLRNDAKKNIETIQSENRKTYNKRRKIAPIYKEGDLVAIQRTQFGTGLKLRPKFLGPYKITKVNSRDRYEVEKEADKLSHRDIEN
;
A
#
# COMPACT_ATOMS: atom_id res chain seq x y z
N MET A 1 24.61 0.77 3.62
CA MET A 1 25.12 -0.57 3.24
C MET A 1 25.47 -1.46 4.44
N VAL A 2 26.01 -0.92 5.54
CA VAL A 2 26.38 -1.71 6.73
C VAL A 2 25.17 -2.37 7.41
N GLN A 3 24.06 -1.63 7.60
CA GLN A 3 22.82 -2.17 8.19
C GLN A 3 22.20 -3.33 7.38
N ILE A 4 22.23 -3.24 6.05
CA ILE A 4 21.68 -4.28 5.16
C ILE A 4 22.49 -5.58 5.27
N ARG A 5 23.83 -5.48 5.27
CA ARG A 5 24.71 -6.65 5.46
C ARG A 5 24.55 -7.28 6.86
N GLN A 6 24.34 -6.46 7.89
CA GLN A 6 24.04 -6.94 9.25
C GLN A 6 22.69 -7.66 9.31
N GLN A 7 21.67 -7.20 8.60
CA GLN A 7 20.37 -7.86 8.57
C GLN A 7 20.42 -9.20 7.82
N ILE A 8 21.12 -9.27 6.69
CA ILE A 8 21.29 -10.50 5.92
C ILE A 8 22.00 -11.57 6.75
N THR A 9 23.10 -11.19 7.43
CA THR A 9 23.86 -12.11 8.29
C THR A 9 23.08 -12.59 9.51
N LYS A 10 22.21 -11.76 10.09
CA LYS A 10 21.26 -12.16 11.14
C LYS A 10 20.23 -13.17 10.62
N ASN A 11 19.65 -12.93 9.45
CA ASN A 11 18.67 -13.84 8.84
C ASN A 11 19.28 -15.21 8.47
N THR A 12 20.52 -15.24 7.95
CA THR A 12 21.20 -16.50 7.63
C THR A 12 21.56 -17.31 8.88
N LYS A 13 21.96 -16.63 9.97
CA LYS A 13 22.20 -17.29 11.27
C LYS A 13 20.90 -17.88 11.85
N GLN A 14 19.79 -17.14 11.81
CA GLN A 14 18.48 -17.65 12.23
C GLN A 14 18.06 -18.88 11.41
N HIS A 15 18.25 -18.86 10.09
CA HIS A 15 17.95 -20.00 9.22
C HIS A 15 18.80 -21.24 9.57
N TYR A 16 20.11 -21.07 9.79
CA TYR A 16 21.01 -22.17 10.18
C TYR A 16 20.62 -22.77 11.54
N MET A 17 20.35 -21.93 12.54
CA MET A 17 19.91 -22.37 13.86
C MET A 17 18.57 -23.08 13.81
N SER A 18 17.64 -22.64 12.94
CA SER A 18 16.36 -23.32 12.72
C SER A 18 16.52 -24.71 12.10
N LYS A 19 17.38 -24.86 11.08
CA LYS A 19 17.65 -26.16 10.44
C LYS A 19 18.28 -27.17 11.41
N HIS A 20 19.30 -26.73 12.17
CA HIS A 20 19.94 -27.60 13.17
C HIS A 20 18.98 -27.99 14.30
N LYS A 21 18.10 -27.07 14.75
CA LYS A 21 17.05 -27.37 15.75
C LYS A 21 16.07 -28.43 15.22
N MET A 22 15.70 -28.37 13.94
CA MET A 22 14.83 -29.37 13.29
C MET A 22 15.49 -30.75 13.16
N ASP A 23 16.79 -30.81 12.85
CA ASP A 23 17.53 -32.07 12.79
C ASP A 23 17.68 -32.72 14.17
N THR A 24 17.92 -31.94 15.24
CA THR A 24 17.93 -32.43 16.63
C THR A 24 16.57 -32.91 17.10
N ILE A 25 15.47 -32.24 16.70
CA ILE A 25 14.11 -32.69 17.02
C ILE A 25 13.82 -34.02 16.30
N ARG A 26 14.27 -34.17 15.05
CA ARG A 26 14.08 -35.40 14.27
C ARG A 26 14.81 -36.60 14.88
N THR A 27 16.03 -36.42 15.40
CA THR A 27 16.79 -37.49 16.06
C THR A 27 16.23 -37.83 17.43
N PHE A 28 15.81 -36.82 18.21
CA PHE A 28 15.15 -37.01 19.50
C PHE A 28 13.84 -37.80 19.37
N ASN A 29 12.98 -37.41 18.42
CA ASN A 29 11.73 -38.10 18.10
C ASN A 29 11.93 -39.54 17.60
N ARG A 30 13.10 -39.91 17.09
CA ARG A 30 13.39 -41.29 16.66
C ARG A 30 13.60 -42.24 17.85
N ASN A 31 14.10 -41.74 18.96
CA ASN A 31 14.60 -42.57 20.06
C ASN A 31 13.61 -42.72 21.23
N ILE A 32 12.69 -41.76 21.42
CA ILE A 32 11.80 -41.70 22.58
C ILE A 32 10.41 -42.31 22.30
N MET A 33 10.01 -42.53 21.06
CA MET A 33 8.63 -42.93 20.70
C MET A 33 8.32 -44.43 20.87
N ARG A 34 8.67 -45.03 22.02
CA ARG A 34 8.43 -46.47 22.26
C ARG A 34 7.36 -46.74 23.32
N ASN A 35 7.06 -45.79 24.23
CA ASN A 35 6.04 -45.95 25.29
C ASN A 35 4.91 -44.91 25.23
N LYS A 36 3.80 -45.14 25.96
CA LYS A 36 2.63 -44.24 25.99
C LYS A 36 2.90 -42.90 26.69
N GLU A 37 3.73 -42.88 27.73
CA GLU A 37 4.11 -41.66 28.46
C GLU A 37 4.95 -40.73 27.57
N ASP A 38 5.81 -41.31 26.73
CA ASP A 38 6.63 -40.58 25.75
C ASP A 38 5.78 -39.82 24.72
N ILE A 39 4.61 -40.36 24.36
CA ILE A 39 3.65 -39.71 23.45
C ILE A 39 3.00 -38.50 24.13
N GLN A 40 2.60 -38.63 25.40
CA GLN A 40 2.01 -37.52 26.16
C GLN A 40 3.01 -36.38 26.36
N ILE A 41 4.27 -36.70 26.68
CA ILE A 41 5.34 -35.71 26.83
C ILE A 41 5.62 -35.01 25.50
N ARG A 42 5.61 -35.75 24.38
CA ARG A 42 5.76 -35.17 23.05
C ARG A 42 4.64 -34.17 22.75
N ASP A 43 3.40 -34.55 23.01
CA ASP A 43 2.24 -33.71 22.68
C ASP A 43 2.28 -32.39 23.49
N LEU A 44 2.61 -32.46 24.78
CA LEU A 44 2.84 -31.28 25.63
C LEU A 44 3.97 -30.40 25.08
N LEU A 45 5.08 -31.00 24.66
CA LEU A 45 6.23 -30.26 24.12
C LEU A 45 5.91 -29.62 22.76
N LEU A 46 5.10 -30.27 21.93
CA LEU A 46 4.64 -29.71 20.65
C LEU A 46 3.68 -28.54 20.86
N GLU A 47 2.81 -28.62 21.87
CA GLU A 47 1.91 -27.55 22.25
C GLU A 47 2.69 -26.32 22.75
N GLU A 48 3.63 -26.50 23.69
CA GLU A 48 4.50 -25.42 24.17
C GLU A 48 5.32 -24.78 23.03
N MET A 49 5.89 -25.60 22.14
CA MET A 49 6.61 -25.10 20.97
C MET A 49 5.71 -24.33 20.00
N ALA A 50 4.44 -24.73 19.86
CA ALA A 50 3.48 -24.04 19.00
C ALA A 50 3.07 -22.69 19.60
N GLU A 51 2.87 -22.62 20.92
CA GLU A 51 2.61 -21.40 21.66
C GLU A 51 3.78 -20.41 21.56
N GLU A 52 5.01 -20.86 21.83
CA GLU A 52 6.22 -20.02 21.71
C GLU A 52 6.35 -19.45 20.28
N LEU A 53 6.11 -20.28 19.27
CA LEU A 53 6.16 -19.84 17.88
C LEU A 53 5.07 -18.80 17.56
N GLN A 54 3.88 -18.96 18.11
CA GLN A 54 2.78 -18.03 17.91
C GLN A 54 3.06 -16.69 18.55
N GLU A 55 3.58 -16.66 19.79
CA GLU A 55 4.00 -15.45 20.48
C GLU A 55 5.10 -14.71 19.71
N GLN A 56 6.12 -15.42 19.22
CA GLN A 56 7.18 -14.84 18.40
C GLN A 56 6.64 -14.20 17.11
N ARG A 57 5.67 -14.87 16.45
CA ARG A 57 5.02 -14.34 15.25
C ARG A 57 4.20 -13.10 15.55
N GLU A 58 3.46 -13.10 16.66
CA GLU A 58 2.66 -11.96 17.07
C GLU A 58 3.53 -10.75 17.43
N PHE A 59 4.63 -10.98 18.17
CA PHE A 59 5.62 -9.95 18.44
C PHE A 59 6.16 -9.32 17.15
N LEU A 60 6.58 -10.14 16.18
CA LEU A 60 7.10 -9.66 14.88
C LEU A 60 6.05 -8.88 14.09
N ARG A 61 4.79 -9.35 14.07
CA ARG A 61 3.69 -8.65 13.40
C ARG A 61 3.41 -7.30 14.05
N ASN A 62 3.40 -7.25 15.38
CA ASN A 62 3.15 -6.03 16.13
C ASN A 62 4.27 -5.01 15.94
N ASP A 63 5.53 -5.45 15.94
CA ASP A 63 6.68 -4.59 15.66
C ASP A 63 6.65 -4.06 14.21
N ALA A 64 6.41 -4.93 13.23
CA ALA A 64 6.26 -4.53 11.84
C ALA A 64 5.11 -3.53 11.65
N LYS A 65 3.97 -3.75 12.30
CA LYS A 65 2.82 -2.83 12.27
C LYS A 65 3.21 -1.45 12.79
N LYS A 66 3.85 -1.38 13.96
CA LYS A 66 4.33 -0.11 14.54
C LYS A 66 5.28 0.61 13.58
N ASN A 67 6.24 -0.11 13.01
CA ASN A 67 7.22 0.46 12.08
C ASN A 67 6.57 0.98 10.77
N ILE A 68 5.55 0.28 10.26
CA ILE A 68 4.80 0.74 9.09
C ILE A 68 4.00 2.01 9.45
N GLU A 69 3.33 2.03 10.60
CA GLU A 69 2.55 3.18 11.06
C GLU A 69 3.42 4.43 11.26
N THR A 70 4.62 4.28 11.85
CA THR A 70 5.56 5.40 12.01
C THR A 70 5.99 5.96 10.66
N ILE A 71 6.45 5.11 9.73
CA ILE A 71 6.86 5.51 8.38
C ILE A 71 5.69 6.17 7.63
N GLN A 72 4.49 5.61 7.70
CA GLN A 72 3.30 6.19 7.06
C GLN A 72 2.98 7.57 7.62
N SER A 73 3.10 7.76 8.94
CA SER A 73 2.85 9.05 9.59
C SER A 73 3.87 10.11 9.15
N GLU A 74 5.14 9.73 9.02
CA GLU A 74 6.23 10.61 8.56
C GLU A 74 6.08 10.96 7.08
N ASN A 75 5.75 9.97 6.25
CA ASN A 75 5.46 10.16 4.83
C ASN A 75 4.28 11.12 4.66
N ARG A 76 3.20 10.95 5.45
CA ARG A 76 2.04 11.84 5.45
C ARG A 76 2.44 13.27 5.83
N LYS A 77 3.22 13.45 6.91
CA LYS A 77 3.71 14.78 7.33
C LYS A 77 4.54 15.45 6.24
N THR A 78 5.48 14.71 5.64
CA THR A 78 6.38 15.20 4.60
C THR A 78 5.62 15.59 3.33
N TYR A 79 4.68 14.75 2.89
CA TYR A 79 3.83 15.04 1.75
C TYR A 79 2.94 16.26 2.00
N ASN A 80 2.23 16.29 3.14
CA ASN A 80 1.34 17.38 3.48
C ASN A 80 2.06 18.73 3.60
N LYS A 81 3.33 18.76 4.04
CA LYS A 81 4.15 19.98 4.10
C LYS A 81 4.34 20.63 2.72
N ARG A 82 4.38 19.84 1.64
CA ARG A 82 4.62 20.33 0.26
C ARG A 82 3.35 20.34 -0.60
N ARG A 83 2.27 19.73 -0.12
CA ARG A 83 1.00 19.62 -0.85
C ARG A 83 0.35 20.99 -0.99
N LYS A 84 0.05 21.38 -2.23
CA LYS A 84 -0.80 22.54 -2.52
C LYS A 84 -2.27 22.13 -2.49
N ILE A 85 -3.12 22.99 -1.93
CA ILE A 85 -4.57 22.79 -1.94
C ILE A 85 -5.04 22.88 -3.40
N ALA A 86 -5.92 21.95 -3.79
CA ALA A 86 -6.50 21.96 -5.12
C ALA A 86 -7.42 23.20 -5.29
N PRO A 87 -7.47 23.83 -6.46
CA PRO A 87 -8.46 24.85 -6.74
C PRO A 87 -9.87 24.28 -6.56
N ILE A 88 -10.71 24.97 -5.80
CA ILE A 88 -12.11 24.59 -5.59
C ILE A 88 -12.95 25.37 -6.58
N TYR A 89 -13.68 24.64 -7.42
CA TYR A 89 -14.62 25.23 -8.37
C TYR A 89 -16.07 25.02 -7.94
N LYS A 90 -16.94 25.89 -8.44
CA LYS A 90 -18.39 25.85 -8.22
C LYS A 90 -19.11 25.50 -9.52
N GLU A 91 -20.36 25.07 -9.37
CA GLU A 91 -21.22 24.86 -10.52
C GLU A 91 -21.39 26.16 -11.29
N GLY A 92 -21.26 26.08 -12.61
CA GLY A 92 -21.32 27.21 -13.51
C GLY A 92 -20.00 27.92 -13.80
N ASP A 93 -18.92 27.61 -13.08
CA ASP A 93 -17.59 28.16 -13.38
C ASP A 93 -17.09 27.70 -14.76
N LEU A 94 -16.39 28.60 -15.45
CA LEU A 94 -15.71 28.31 -16.70
C LEU A 94 -14.29 27.85 -16.46
N VAL A 95 -13.96 26.67 -16.98
CA VAL A 95 -12.68 26.00 -16.83
C VAL A 95 -12.16 25.52 -18.17
N ALA A 96 -10.83 25.38 -18.26
CA ALA A 96 -10.18 24.82 -19.44
C ALA A 96 -9.49 23.50 -19.05
N ILE A 97 -9.67 22.47 -19.86
CA ILE A 97 -9.09 21.14 -19.59
C ILE A 97 -7.71 21.07 -20.24
N GLN A 98 -6.69 20.75 -19.46
CA GLN A 98 -5.35 20.56 -20.00
C GLN A 98 -5.30 19.26 -20.81
N ARG A 99 -4.70 19.30 -22.02
CA ARG A 99 -4.45 18.07 -22.78
C ARG A 99 -3.45 17.18 -22.05
N THR A 100 -3.79 15.90 -21.88
CA THR A 100 -2.95 14.88 -21.22
C THR A 100 -2.29 13.92 -22.20
N GLN A 101 -2.76 13.85 -23.45
CA GLN A 101 -2.15 13.03 -24.49
C GLN A 101 -0.88 13.70 -25.01
N PHE A 102 0.25 13.00 -24.87
CA PHE A 102 1.54 13.40 -25.43
C PHE A 102 1.79 12.59 -26.70
N GLY A 103 2.21 13.26 -27.78
CA GLY A 103 2.39 12.64 -29.09
C GLY A 103 3.12 13.56 -30.07
N THR A 104 3.60 12.97 -31.17
CA THR A 104 4.29 13.70 -32.26
C THR A 104 3.33 14.67 -32.95
N GLY A 105 3.80 15.89 -33.27
CA GLY A 105 2.97 16.91 -33.94
C GLY A 105 2.07 17.76 -33.02
N LEU A 106 2.16 17.60 -31.70
CA LEU A 106 1.37 18.39 -30.75
C LEU A 106 2.07 19.68 -30.25
N LYS A 107 3.33 19.93 -30.64
CA LYS A 107 4.13 21.07 -30.16
C LYS A 107 3.49 22.45 -30.47
N LEU A 108 2.79 22.56 -31.60
CA LEU A 108 2.11 23.79 -32.03
C LEU A 108 0.62 23.83 -31.66
N ARG A 109 0.06 22.75 -31.08
CA ARG A 109 -1.36 22.72 -30.70
C ARG A 109 -1.58 23.40 -29.34
N PRO A 110 -2.75 24.02 -29.12
CA PRO A 110 -3.04 24.66 -27.85
C PRO A 110 -3.05 23.64 -26.70
N LYS A 111 -2.37 24.01 -25.61
CA LYS A 111 -2.20 23.17 -24.41
C LYS A 111 -3.51 22.85 -23.70
N PHE A 112 -4.48 23.75 -23.79
CA PHE A 112 -5.81 23.60 -23.19
C PHE A 112 -6.88 23.39 -24.26
N LEU A 113 -7.86 22.57 -23.91
CA LEU A 113 -9.13 22.46 -24.63
C LEU A 113 -10.03 23.63 -24.23
N GLY A 114 -10.99 23.97 -25.10
CA GLY A 114 -11.82 25.19 -25.00
C GLY A 114 -12.55 25.40 -23.67
N PRO A 115 -13.36 26.45 -23.54
CA PRO A 115 -14.09 26.71 -22.31
C PRO A 115 -15.13 25.60 -22.08
N TYR A 116 -15.04 25.00 -20.91
CA TYR A 116 -16.05 24.09 -20.36
C TYR A 116 -16.70 24.74 -19.17
N LYS A 117 -17.98 24.47 -18.99
CA LYS A 117 -18.74 24.87 -17.81
C LYS A 117 -18.88 23.69 -16.87
N ILE A 118 -18.66 23.90 -15.59
CA ILE A 118 -18.90 22.86 -14.58
C ILE A 118 -20.41 22.67 -14.41
N THR A 119 -20.88 21.44 -14.62
CA THR A 119 -22.29 21.07 -14.45
C THR A 119 -22.56 20.52 -13.06
N LYS A 120 -21.59 19.83 -12.47
CA LYS A 120 -21.75 19.17 -11.17
C LYS A 120 -20.42 19.05 -10.44
N VAL A 121 -20.46 19.32 -9.14
CA VAL A 121 -19.31 19.13 -8.23
C VAL A 121 -19.42 17.77 -7.53
N ASN A 122 -18.44 16.89 -7.77
CA ASN A 122 -18.35 15.56 -7.16
C ASN A 122 -17.31 15.55 -6.03
N SER A 123 -17.38 14.53 -5.16
CA SER A 123 -16.41 14.38 -4.05
C SER A 123 -14.97 14.14 -4.54
N ARG A 124 -13.99 14.56 -3.73
CA ARG A 124 -12.53 14.38 -3.97
C ARG A 124 -12.02 15.12 -5.22
N ASP A 125 -12.35 16.40 -5.32
CA ASP A 125 -11.86 17.32 -6.37
C ASP A 125 -12.21 16.85 -7.80
N ARG A 126 -13.37 16.20 -7.97
CA ARG A 126 -13.86 15.74 -9.28
C ARG A 126 -15.01 16.62 -9.74
N TYR A 127 -15.06 16.89 -11.04
CA TYR A 127 -16.04 17.79 -11.63
C TYR A 127 -16.57 17.19 -12.93
N GLU A 128 -17.87 17.29 -13.15
CA GLU A 128 -18.47 17.05 -14.47
C GLU A 128 -18.51 18.37 -15.21
N VAL A 129 -18.18 18.31 -16.50
CA VAL A 129 -17.94 19.50 -17.32
C VAL A 129 -18.56 19.32 -18.70
N GLU A 130 -19.18 20.38 -19.20
CA GLU A 130 -19.83 20.41 -20.50
C GLU A 130 -19.24 21.53 -21.35
N LYS A 131 -19.04 21.28 -22.64
CA LYS A 131 -18.41 22.23 -23.53
C LYS A 131 -19.37 23.37 -23.84
N GLU A 132 -18.94 24.61 -23.60
CA GLU A 132 -19.86 25.75 -23.70
C GLU A 132 -20.27 26.08 -25.14
N ALA A 133 -19.40 25.79 -26.11
CA ALA A 133 -19.65 26.01 -27.53
C ALA A 133 -20.85 25.21 -28.09
N ASP A 134 -21.22 24.10 -27.45
CA ASP A 134 -22.28 23.22 -27.96
C ASP A 134 -23.70 23.73 -27.55
N LYS A 135 -23.78 24.75 -26.68
CA LYS A 135 -25.06 25.37 -26.21
C LYS A 135 -25.56 26.52 -27.08
N LEU A 136 -24.77 26.99 -28.03
CA LEU A 136 -25.19 28.07 -28.94
C LEU A 136 -26.04 27.53 -30.10
N SER A 137 -25.87 26.27 -30.51
CA SER A 137 -26.55 25.72 -31.70
C SER A 137 -28.01 25.30 -31.50
N HIS A 138 -28.48 25.13 -30.26
CA HIS A 138 -29.86 24.67 -29.97
C HIS A 138 -30.82 25.82 -29.60
N ARG A 139 -30.30 27.00 -29.25
CA ARG A 139 -31.12 28.15 -28.85
C ARG A 139 -31.63 28.97 -30.04
N ASP A 140 -31.08 28.74 -31.23
CA ASP A 140 -31.43 29.48 -32.45
C ASP A 140 -32.58 28.82 -33.26
N ILE A 141 -33.24 27.78 -32.73
CA ILE A 141 -34.35 27.07 -33.41
C ILE A 141 -35.74 27.46 -32.86
N GLU A 142 -35.83 28.22 -31.76
CA GLU A 142 -37.10 28.60 -31.11
C GLU A 142 -37.43 30.11 -31.13
N ASN A 143 -37.14 30.82 -32.23
CA ASN A 143 -37.72 32.15 -32.47
C ASN A 143 -38.30 32.27 -33.88
#